data_AF-A0A949VQL9-F1
#
_entry.id   AF-A0A949VQL9-F1
#
_cell.length_a   1.000
_cell.length_b   1.000
_cell.length_c   1.000
_cell.angle_alpha   90.00
_cell.angle_beta   90.00
_cell.angle_gamma   90.00
#
_symmetry.space_group_name_H-M   'P 1'
#
loop_
_entity.id
_entity.type
_entity.pdbx_description
1 polymer ?
#
loop_
_entity_poly.entity_id
_entity_poly.type
_entity_poly.pdbx_seq_one_letter_code
_entity_poly.pdbx_strand_id
1 'polypeptide(L)' 'MLEHMEVLALTTREVRLAASLQANLRRRRIHVALPDLLIAATAMEAGLPVATLNKKHFEAIPGIKLYAGA' A
#
# COMPACT_ATOMS: atom_id res chain seq x y z
N MET A 1 16.69 11.06 11.48
CA MET A 1 16.28 9.85 10.70
C MET A 1 15.33 10.21 9.56
N LEU A 2 14.26 10.98 9.79
CA LEU A 2 13.37 11.42 8.70
C LEU A 2 13.97 12.49 7.78
N GLU A 3 15.01 13.20 8.23
CA GLU A 3 15.67 14.28 7.46
C GLU A 3 16.32 13.83 6.15
N HIS A 4 16.50 12.52 5.94
CA HIS A 4 17.06 11.93 4.72
C HIS A 4 16.02 11.13 3.92
N MET A 5 14.74 11.25 4.26
CA MET A 5 13.66 10.54 3.60
C MET A 5 12.62 11.53 3.07
N GLU A 6 12.21 11.34 1.83
CA GLU A 6 11.05 12.03 1.31
C GLU A 6 9.78 11.51 2.01
N VAL A 7 8.98 12.42 2.55
CA VAL A 7 7.68 12.09 3.14
C VAL A 7 6.60 12.46 2.15
N LEU A 8 6.01 11.43 1.55
CA LEU A 8 4.89 11.60 0.62
C LEU A 8 3.61 11.96 1.38
N ALA A 9 2.91 12.99 0.90
CA ALA A 9 1.65 13.41 1.49
C ALA A 9 0.55 12.38 1.22
N LEU A 10 -0.31 12.14 2.21
CA LEU A 10 -1.53 11.37 2.03
C LEU A 10 -2.66 12.30 1.62
N THR A 11 -3.07 12.24 0.36
CA THR A 11 -4.15 13.08 -0.18
C THR A 11 -5.44 12.27 -0.36
N THR A 12 -6.50 12.94 -0.84
CA THR A 12 -7.74 12.27 -1.21
C THR A 12 -7.54 11.19 -2.28
N ARG A 13 -6.53 11.31 -3.16
CA ARG A 13 -6.26 10.34 -4.22
C ARG A 13 -5.86 8.99 -3.65
N GLU A 14 -4.87 8.97 -2.77
CA GLU A 14 -4.37 7.74 -2.12
C GLU A 14 -5.45 7.13 -1.22
N VAL A 15 -6.21 7.97 -0.49
CA VAL A 15 -7.31 7.49 0.36
C VAL A 15 -8.43 6.84 -0.46
N ARG A 16 -8.78 7.40 -1.63
CA ARG A 16 -9.79 6.80 -2.52
C ARG A 16 -9.30 5.47 -3.08
N LEU A 17 -8.05 5.38 -3.51
CA LEU A 17 -7.47 4.12 -3.97
C LEU A 17 -7.48 3.07 -2.86
N ALA A 18 -7.07 3.43 -1.63
CA ALA A 18 -7.10 2.53 -0.48
C ALA A 18 -8.53 2.02 -0.19
N ALA A 19 -9.54 2.89 -0.25
CA ALA A 19 -10.95 2.49 -0.09
C ALA A 19 -11.42 1.54 -1.20
N SER A 20 -11.03 1.79 -2.45
CA SER A 20 -11.34 0.90 -3.58
C SER A 20 -10.69 -0.48 -3.42
N LEU A 21 -9.42 -0.53 -3.00
CA LEU A 21 -8.70 -1.77 -2.69
C LEU A 21 -9.39 -2.51 -1.54
N GLN A 22 -9.75 -1.80 -0.46
CA GLN A 22 -10.47 -2.38 0.68
C GLN A 22 -11.79 -3.02 0.25
N ALA A 23 -12.57 -2.34 -0.57
CA ALA A 23 -13.83 -2.85 -1.10
C ALA A 23 -13.62 -4.11 -1.96
N ASN A 24 -12.59 -4.12 -2.81
CA ASN A 24 -12.23 -5.30 -3.60
C ASN A 24 -11.85 -6.51 -2.73
N LEU A 25 -10.97 -6.30 -1.74
CA LEU A 25 -10.49 -7.35 -0.85
C LEU A 25 -11.61 -7.90 0.04
N ARG A 26 -12.46 -7.02 0.59
CA ARG A 26 -13.63 -7.43 1.38
C ARG A 26 -14.60 -8.31 0.58
N ARG A 27 -14.84 -8.01 -0.71
CA ARG A 27 -15.66 -8.88 -1.58
C ARG A 27 -15.05 -10.28 -1.75
N ARG A 28 -13.72 -10.39 -1.67
CA ARG A 28 -12.97 -11.65 -1.72
C ARG A 28 -12.79 -12.32 -0.35
N ARG A 29 -13.41 -11.78 0.71
CA ARG A 29 -13.22 -12.19 2.12
C ARG A 29 -11.77 -12.15 2.58
N ILE A 30 -10.96 -11.29 1.97
CA ILE A 30 -9.58 -11.04 2.37
C ILE A 30 -9.58 -9.79 3.25
N HIS A 31 -8.97 -9.88 4.44
CA HIS A 31 -8.78 -8.75 5.31
C HIS A 31 -7.35 -8.22 5.22
N VAL A 32 -7.22 -6.93 4.95
CA VAL A 32 -5.97 -6.17 5.05
C VAL A 32 -6.28 -4.93 5.87
N ALA A 33 -5.41 -4.58 6.81
CA ALA A 33 -5.61 -3.46 7.70
C ALA A 33 -5.57 -2.12 6.93
N LEU A 34 -6.32 -1.12 7.39
CA LEU A 34 -6.36 0.20 6.74
C LEU A 34 -4.97 0.86 6.61
N PRO A 35 -4.07 0.82 7.61
CA PRO A 35 -2.72 1.38 7.44
C PRO A 35 -1.93 0.74 6.29
N ASP A 36 -1.97 -0.59 6.15
CA ASP A 36 -1.31 -1.31 5.05
C ASP A 36 -1.91 -0.91 3.69
N LEU A 37 -3.23 -0.71 3.63
CA LEU A 37 -3.92 -0.25 2.41
C LEU A 37 -3.56 1.19 2.04
N LEU A 38 -3.39 2.08 3.02
CA LEU A 38 -2.95 3.46 2.79
C LEU A 38 -1.50 3.49 2.29
N ILE A 39 -0.61 2.72 2.91
CA ILE A 39 0.78 2.58 2.44
C ILE A 39 0.82 2.03 1.00
N ALA A 40 0.07 0.97 0.73
CA ALA A 40 0.01 0.36 -0.60
C ALA A 40 -0.52 1.34 -1.64
N ALA A 41 -1.61 2.06 -1.34
CA ALA A 41 -2.17 3.06 -2.24
C ALA A 41 -1.19 4.21 -2.52
N THR A 42 -0.53 4.74 -1.50
CA THR A 42 0.50 5.78 -1.68
C THR A 42 1.65 5.31 -2.55
N ALA A 43 2.17 4.10 -2.32
CA ALA A 43 3.23 3.52 -3.14
C ALA A 43 2.79 3.33 -4.60
N MET A 44 1.58 2.83 -4.82
CA MET A 44 1.02 2.62 -6.16
C MET A 44 0.84 3.92 -6.93
N GLU A 45 0.30 4.97 -6.29
CA GLU A 45 0.11 6.29 -6.93
C GLU A 45 1.45 6.97 -7.24
N ALA A 46 2.47 6.76 -6.40
CA ALA A 46 3.84 7.22 -6.63
C ALA A 46 4.64 6.35 -7.61
N GLY A 47 4.10 5.20 -8.04
CA GLY A 47 4.81 4.25 -8.89
C GLY A 47 5.99 3.53 -8.22
N LEU A 48 6.02 3.51 -6.89
CA LEU A 48 7.10 2.94 -6.07
C LEU A 48 6.78 1.52 -5.57
N PRO A 49 7.79 0.67 -5.35
CA PRO A 49 7.59 -0.59 -4.67
C PRO A 49 7.48 -0.39 -3.14
N VAL A 50 6.79 -1.31 -2.45
CA VAL A 50 6.75 -1.35 -0.98
C VAL A 50 7.87 -2.22 -0.45
N ALA A 51 8.73 -1.65 0.40
CA ALA A 51 9.65 -2.40 1.25
C ALA A 51 8.94 -2.76 2.57
N THR A 52 8.84 -4.05 2.89
CA THR A 52 8.11 -4.53 4.07
C THR A 52 8.65 -5.85 4.60
N LEU A 53 8.57 -6.03 5.92
CA LEU A 53 8.75 -7.33 6.58
C LEU A 53 7.46 -8.17 6.55
N ASN A 54 6.29 -7.55 6.39
CA ASN A 54 4.98 -8.19 6.38
C ASN A 54 4.54 -8.59 4.96
N LYS A 55 5.41 -9.28 4.21
CA LYS A 55 5.19 -9.58 2.77
C LYS A 55 3.81 -10.18 2.48
N LYS A 56 3.38 -11.17 3.28
CA LYS A 56 2.09 -11.86 3.14
C LYS A 56 0.88 -10.91 3.14
N HIS A 57 0.91 -9.81 3.89
CA HIS A 57 -0.21 -8.85 3.93
C HIS A 57 -0.32 -8.08 2.61
N PHE A 58 0.83 -7.63 2.09
CA PHE A 58 0.86 -6.85 0.86
C PHE A 58 0.69 -7.71 -0.39
N GLU A 59 1.16 -8.96 -0.40
CA GLU A 59 0.96 -9.92 -1.51
C GLU A 59 -0.52 -10.13 -1.87
N ALA A 60 -1.44 -9.94 -0.91
CA ALA A 60 -2.86 -10.05 -1.16
C ALA A 60 -3.45 -8.86 -1.96
N ILE A 61 -2.74 -7.72 -2.01
CA ILE A 61 -3.18 -6.47 -2.63
C ILE A 61 -2.92 -6.53 -4.15
N PRO A 62 -3.97 -6.46 -5.00
CA PRO A 62 -3.79 -6.52 -6.44
C PRO A 62 -2.96 -5.37 -6.99
N GLY A 63 -1.99 -5.68 -7.85
CA GLY A 63 -1.19 -4.68 -8.57
C GLY A 63 -0.07 -4.03 -7.76
N ILE A 64 0.14 -4.43 -6.50
CA ILE A 64 1.26 -3.92 -5.70
C ILE A 64 2.60 -4.46 -6.23
N LYS A 65 3.63 -3.62 -6.18
CA LYS A 65 5.02 -4.03 -6.40
C LYS A 65 5.70 -4.15 -5.04
N LEU A 66 6.33 -5.28 -4.76
CA LEU A 66 7.16 -5.45 -3.58
C LEU A 66 8.62 -5.26 -3.94
N TYR A 67 9.35 -4.56 -3.09
CA TYR A 67 10.79 -4.41 -3.25
C TYR A 67 11.47 -5.74 -2.93
N ALA A 68 12.11 -6.32 -3.93
CA ALA A 68 12.97 -7.49 -3.78
C ALA A 68 14.40 -7.00 -3.51
N GLY A 69 14.63 -6.43 -2.33
CA GLY A 69 15.99 -6.15 -1.87
C GLY A 69 16.74 -7.46 -1.63
N ALA A 70 18.01 -7.50 -2.06
CA ALA A 70 18.97 -8.58 -1.83
C ALA A 70 19.23 -8.82 -0.33
#